data_AF-A0A354H040-F1
#
_entry.id   AF-A0A354H040-F1
#
_cell.length_a   1.000
_cell.length_b   1.000
_cell.length_c   1.000
_cell.angle_alpha   90.00
_cell.angle_beta   90.00
_cell.angle_gamma   90.00
#
_symmetry.space_group_name_H-M   'P 1'
#
loop_
_entity.id
_entity.type
_entity.pdbx_description
1 polymer ?
#
loop_
_entity_poly.entity_id
_entity_poly.type
_entity_poly.pdbx_seq_one_letter_code
_entity_poly.pdbx_strand_id
1 'polypeptide(L)' 'GSKGTDHGTAAPMLLVGGKVKAGPVGKHPDLADLNMGNLKYGTDFRRVYATILDQWLGVSSKDVLGGKYEPVEILKG' A
#
# COMPACT_ATOMS: atom_id res chain seq x y z
N GLY A 1 -7.31 16.94 18.74
CA GLY A 1 -8.15 16.41 17.64
C GLY A 1 -8.50 17.54 16.69
N SER A 2 -8.39 17.34 15.38
CA SER A 2 -8.49 18.41 14.36
C SER A 2 -9.91 18.94 14.09
N LYS A 3 -10.88 18.80 15.01
CA LYS A 3 -12.30 19.14 14.77
C LYS A 3 -12.95 18.37 13.59
N GLY A 4 -12.45 17.17 13.29
CA GLY A 4 -13.06 16.26 12.32
C GLY A 4 -12.47 16.29 10.90
N THR A 5 -11.34 16.96 10.68
CA THR A 5 -10.66 17.04 9.37
C THR A 5 -9.37 16.21 9.30
N ASP A 6 -9.05 15.44 10.33
CA ASP A 6 -7.85 14.61 10.34
C ASP A 6 -8.14 13.34 9.55
N HIS A 7 -7.47 13.20 8.42
CA HIS A 7 -7.60 12.04 7.56
C HIS A 7 -6.62 10.90 7.95
N GLY A 8 -5.82 11.12 9.00
CA GLY A 8 -4.81 10.17 9.45
C GLY A 8 -3.68 9.98 8.45
N THR A 9 -2.79 9.02 8.75
CA THR A 9 -1.60 8.73 7.95
C THR A 9 -1.58 7.31 7.37
N ALA A 10 -2.61 6.50 7.64
CA ALA A 10 -2.73 5.15 7.10
C ALA A 10 -4.21 4.73 6.96
N ALA A 11 -4.50 3.96 5.92
CA ALA A 11 -5.81 3.38 5.64
C ALA A 11 -5.65 2.01 4.95
N PRO A 12 -6.64 1.11 5.03
CA PRO A 12 -6.60 -0.15 4.29
C PRO A 12 -6.70 0.10 2.78
N MET A 13 -5.96 -0.68 1.99
CA MET A 13 -6.14 -0.80 0.55
C MET A 13 -6.81 -2.14 0.24
N LEU A 14 -7.84 -2.13 -0.59
CA LEU A 14 -8.52 -3.34 -1.05
C LEU A 14 -8.13 -3.60 -2.51
N LEU A 15 -7.70 -4.83 -2.79
CA LEU A 15 -7.39 -5.28 -4.15
C LEU A 15 -8.24 -6.50 -4.48
N VAL A 16 -9.00 -6.42 -5.58
CA VAL A 16 -9.97 -7.44 -5.98
C VAL A 16 -9.79 -7.76 -7.46
N GLY A 17 -9.70 -9.05 -7.79
CA GLY A 17 -9.59 -9.51 -9.17
C GLY A 17 -9.03 -10.93 -9.27
N GLY A 18 -9.23 -11.57 -10.43
CA GLY A 18 -8.85 -12.98 -10.62
C GLY A 18 -7.35 -13.26 -10.48
N LYS A 19 -6.49 -12.28 -10.75
CA LYS A 19 -5.03 -12.37 -10.61
C LYS A 19 -4.51 -12.03 -9.21
N VAL A 20 -5.35 -11.53 -8.30
CA VAL A 20 -4.94 -11.15 -6.95
C VAL A 20 -4.64 -12.39 -6.11
N LYS A 21 -3.52 -12.38 -5.39
CA LYS A 21 -3.22 -13.35 -4.33
C LYS A 21 -4.03 -12.98 -3.09
N ALA A 22 -4.89 -13.90 -2.65
CA ALA A 22 -5.79 -13.64 -1.52
C ALA A 22 -5.05 -13.61 -0.18
N GLY A 23 -5.56 -12.79 0.75
CA GLY A 23 -5.07 -12.71 2.13
C GLY A 23 -4.66 -11.29 2.54
N PRO A 24 -4.41 -11.08 3.84
CA PRO A 24 -3.87 -9.82 4.34
C PRO A 24 -2.43 -9.62 3.85
N VAL A 25 -2.08 -8.37 3.59
CA VAL A 25 -0.74 -7.96 3.15
C VAL A 25 -0.19 -6.92 4.11
N GLY A 26 1.02 -7.16 4.64
CA GLY A 26 1.66 -6.29 5.61
C GLY A 26 1.35 -6.67 7.07
N LYS A 27 1.76 -5.81 8.00
CA LYS A 27 1.53 -5.99 9.43
C LYS A 27 0.21 -5.37 9.85
N HIS A 28 -0.46 -5.99 10.81
CA HIS A 28 -1.60 -5.37 11.47
C HIS A 28 -1.17 -4.07 12.18
N PRO A 29 -2.04 -3.03 12.19
CA PRO A 29 -1.75 -1.78 12.88
C PRO A 29 -1.63 -2.01 14.38
N ASP A 30 -0.66 -1.32 15.00
CA ASP A 30 -0.50 -1.28 16.44
C ASP A 30 -1.13 0.01 16.98
N LEU A 31 -2.17 -0.12 17.83
CA LEU A 31 -2.87 1.01 18.43
C LEU A 31 -2.14 1.61 19.64
N ALA A 32 -1.11 0.91 20.16
CA ALA A 32 -0.25 1.42 21.21
C ALA A 32 0.96 2.20 20.66
N ASP A 33 1.33 2.00 19.38
CA ASP A 33 2.47 2.67 18.73
C ASP A 33 2.03 3.65 17.63
N LEU A 34 1.70 4.88 18.04
CA LEU A 34 1.17 5.93 17.17
C LEU A 34 2.20 7.03 16.90
N ASN A 35 2.12 7.63 15.71
CA ASN A 35 2.87 8.85 15.38
C ASN A 35 1.92 10.06 15.47
N MET A 36 2.10 10.89 16.50
CA MET A 36 1.24 12.06 16.77
C MET A 36 -0.26 11.70 16.84
N GLY A 37 -0.59 10.52 17.39
CA GLY A 37 -1.96 10.02 17.49
C GLY A 37 -2.49 9.32 16.23
N ASN A 38 -1.69 9.21 15.17
CA ASN A 38 -2.05 8.55 13.93
C ASN A 38 -1.35 7.19 13.76
N LEU A 39 -2.01 6.29 13.02
CA LEU A 39 -1.44 5.00 12.64
C LEU A 39 -0.21 5.18 11.75
N LYS A 40 0.89 4.52 12.10
CA LYS A 40 2.06 4.41 11.21
C LYS A 40 1.71 3.48 10.03
N TYR A 41 1.95 3.91 8.80
CA TYR A 41 1.72 3.04 7.64
C TYR A 41 2.73 1.89 7.64
N GLY A 42 2.26 0.66 7.43
CA GLY A 42 3.10 -0.54 7.36
C GLY A 42 3.55 -0.89 5.94
N THR A 43 2.78 -0.46 4.94
CA THR A 43 3.04 -0.70 3.53
C THR A 43 2.96 0.62 2.79
N ASP A 44 4.02 0.98 2.07
CA ASP A 44 4.00 2.10 1.14
C ASP A 44 3.15 1.73 -0.08
N PHE A 45 2.06 2.46 -0.31
CA PHE A 45 1.12 2.19 -1.40
C PHE A 45 1.79 2.21 -2.79
N ARG A 46 2.91 2.94 -2.95
CA ARG A 46 3.65 3.00 -4.21
C ARG A 46 4.26 1.65 -4.57
N ARG A 47 4.56 0.81 -3.57
CA ARG A 47 5.01 -0.57 -3.79
C ARG A 47 3.90 -1.45 -4.37
N VAL A 48 2.63 -1.21 -3.98
CA VAL A 48 1.45 -1.89 -4.55
C VAL A 48 1.29 -1.50 -6.01
N TYR A 49 1.38 -0.19 -6.31
CA TYR A 49 1.33 0.28 -7.70
C TYR A 49 2.51 -0.20 -8.52
N ALA A 50 3.72 -0.27 -7.96
CA ALA A 50 4.88 -0.83 -8.65
C ALA A 50 4.62 -2.28 -9.11
N THR A 51 4.07 -3.12 -8.23
CA THR A 51 3.67 -4.49 -8.61
C THR A 51 2.67 -4.50 -9.77
N ILE A 52 1.61 -3.69 -9.69
CA ILE A 52 0.56 -3.67 -10.73
C ILE A 52 1.12 -3.17 -12.07
N LEU A 53 1.88 -2.08 -12.05
CA LEU A 53 2.46 -1.48 -13.25
C LEU A 53 3.44 -2.43 -13.92
N ASP A 54 4.44 -2.93 -13.20
CA ASP A 54 5.50 -3.73 -13.78
C ASP A 54 5.05 -5.16 -14.11
N GLN A 55 4.26 -5.81 -13.24
CA GLN A 55 3.98 -7.25 -13.34
C GLN A 55 2.62 -7.58 -13.95
N TRP A 56 1.66 -6.65 -13.95
CA TRP A 56 0.38 -6.85 -14.62
C TRP A 56 0.31 -6.05 -15.91
N LEU A 57 0.49 -4.73 -15.84
CA LEU A 57 0.25 -3.85 -16.99
C LEU A 57 1.43 -3.78 -17.97
N GLY A 58 2.62 -4.24 -17.57
CA GLY A 58 3.83 -4.17 -18.40
C GLY A 58 4.31 -2.74 -18.64
N VAL A 59 4.02 -1.82 -17.70
CA VAL A 59 4.40 -0.41 -17.76
C VAL A 59 5.47 -0.17 -16.69
N SER A 60 6.53 0.55 -17.05
CA SER A 60 7.61 0.92 -16.13
C SER A 60 7.08 1.73 -14.95
N SER A 61 7.06 1.11 -13.77
CA SER A 61 6.62 1.78 -12.53
C SER A 61 7.53 2.95 -12.16
N LYS A 62 8.82 2.86 -12.50
CA LYS A 62 9.81 3.92 -12.25
C LYS A 62 9.42 5.22 -12.96
N ASP A 63 8.98 5.12 -14.20
CA ASP A 63 8.67 6.30 -15.01
C ASP A 63 7.34 6.94 -14.56
N VAL A 64 6.38 6.13 -14.11
CA VAL A 64 5.08 6.59 -13.60
C VAL A 64 5.18 7.17 -12.19
N LEU A 65 5.93 6.50 -11.29
CA LEU A 65 6.01 6.84 -9.87
C LEU A 65 7.18 7.78 -9.54
N GLY A 66 8.00 8.12 -10.54
CA GLY A 66 9.18 8.98 -10.39
C GLY A 66 10.30 8.39 -9.53
N GLY A 67 10.26 7.09 -9.25
CA GLY A 67 11.19 6.41 -8.36
C GLY A 67 11.02 4.90 -8.36
N LYS A 68 12.02 4.17 -7.85
CA LYS A 68 11.93 2.71 -7.69
C LYS A 68 11.34 2.39 -6.32
N TYR A 69 10.35 1.50 -6.32
CA TYR A 69 9.71 1.00 -5.10
C TYR A 69 9.70 -0.52 -5.18
N GLU A 70 10.20 -1.18 -4.14
CA GLU A 70 10.27 -2.65 -4.10
C GLU A 70 8.87 -3.25 -4.20
N PRO A 71 8.58 -4.13 -5.18
CA PRO A 71 7.27 -4.73 -5.33
C PRO A 71 6.78 -5.47 -4.07
N VAL A 72 5.46 -5.55 -3.91
CA VAL A 72 4.80 -6.41 -2.91
C VAL A 72 4.22 -7.63 -3.60
N GLU A 73 4.31 -8.80 -2.95
CA GLU A 73 3.79 -10.06 -3.48
C GLU A 73 2.26 -10.14 -3.35
N ILE A 74 1.55 -9.50 -4.30
CA ILE A 74 0.07 -9.37 -4.28
C ILE A 74 -0.61 -10.00 -5.50
N LEU A 75 0.15 -10.48 -6.48
CA LEU A 75 -0.35 -11.17 -7.67
C LEU A 75 0.02 -12.66 -7.59
N LYS A 76 -0.81 -13.51 -8.20
CA LYS A 76 -0.48 -14.93 -8.42
C LYS A 76 0.70 -15.01 -9.41
N GLY A 77 1.59 -15.97 -9.18
CA GLY A 77 2.66 -16.33 -10.13
C GLY A 77 2.12 -16.94 -11.41
#